data_AF-A0A0L8L2J6-F1
#
_entry.id   AF-A0A0L8L2J6-F1
#
_cell.length_a   1.000
_cell.length_b   1.000
_cell.length_c   1.000
_cell.angle_alpha   90.00
_cell.angle_beta   90.00
_cell.angle_gamma   90.00
#
_symmetry.space_group_name_H-M   'P 1'
#
loop_
_entity.id
_entity.type
_entity.pdbx_description
1 polymer ?
#
loop_
_entity_poly.entity_id
_entity_poly.type
_entity_poly.pdbx_seq_one_letter_code
_entity_poly.pdbx_strand_id
1 'polypeptide(L)'
;MESLRSPRSAPRARTAASASALLLAVSLCAVLPTPAAADTTKFAGACGGSTPVGVWDATVDVPDNRHRATLSFAADGGAHLTLGGPGEVSGSGSGTWWPTARDRFSFGIRHGLYDPQGTFLGSVEVNQRARQVLDTFTGSGVSLIFAPDGTRTGSATAEVSATRTGSPPRARLERCGER
;
A
#
# COMPACT_ATOMS: atom_id res chain seq x y z
N MET A 1 -17.44 67.58 -1.78
CA MET A 1 -17.65 67.26 -3.21
C MET A 1 -16.64 66.17 -3.52
N GLU A 2 -16.95 64.93 -3.84
CA GLU A 2 -18.16 64.26 -4.30
C GLU A 2 -18.42 63.00 -3.48
N SER A 3 -19.72 62.75 -3.30
CA SER A 3 -20.30 61.49 -2.85
C SER A 3 -20.38 60.53 -4.05
N LEU A 4 -20.55 59.22 -3.80
CA LEU A 4 -21.45 58.27 -4.50
C LEU A 4 -20.86 56.85 -4.51
N ARG A 5 -21.32 55.98 -3.59
CA ARG A 5 -22.30 54.88 -3.80
C ARG A 5 -21.66 53.49 -3.96
N SER A 6 -21.66 52.74 -2.86
CA SER A 6 -21.63 51.28 -2.85
C SER A 6 -22.97 50.71 -3.34
N PRO A 7 -23.00 49.64 -4.17
CA PRO A 7 -24.21 48.87 -4.39
C PRO A 7 -24.45 47.86 -3.24
N ARG A 8 -25.68 47.91 -2.72
CA ARG A 8 -26.28 46.96 -1.77
C ARG A 8 -27.03 45.86 -2.52
N SER A 9 -26.95 44.65 -1.95
CA SER A 9 -27.98 43.61 -1.85
C SER A 9 -28.44 42.82 -3.08
N ALA A 10 -28.40 41.49 -2.94
CA ALA A 10 -29.57 40.63 -3.16
C ALA A 10 -29.55 39.42 -2.20
N PRO A 11 -30.60 39.20 -1.39
CA PRO A 11 -30.82 37.96 -0.65
C PRO A 11 -31.86 37.05 -1.33
N ARG A 12 -31.85 35.78 -0.89
CA ARG A 12 -32.93 34.76 -0.93
C ARG A 12 -33.28 34.12 -2.28
N ALA A 13 -33.15 32.80 -2.29
CA ALA A 13 -34.31 31.93 -2.50
C ALA A 13 -34.21 30.72 -1.55
N ARG A 14 -35.14 30.65 -0.60
CA ARG A 14 -35.52 29.42 0.09
C ARG A 14 -36.66 28.83 -0.71
N THR A 15 -36.56 27.56 -1.09
CA THR A 15 -37.72 26.74 -1.45
C THR A 15 -37.66 25.46 -0.63
N ALA A 16 -38.65 25.32 0.24
CA ALA A 16 -39.01 24.09 0.93
C ALA A 16 -40.27 23.50 0.25
N ALA A 17 -40.67 22.31 0.72
CA ALA A 17 -41.84 21.50 0.35
C ALA A 17 -41.58 20.55 -0.84
N SER A 18 -42.03 19.30 -0.86
CA SER A 18 -42.84 18.51 0.09
C SER A 18 -42.78 17.03 -0.30
N ALA A 19 -43.13 16.18 0.66
CA ALA A 19 -43.19 14.73 0.59
C ALA A 19 -44.16 14.17 -0.47
N SER A 20 -43.87 12.97 -0.99
CA SER A 20 -44.85 11.88 -1.11
C SER A 20 -44.16 10.55 -1.43
N ALA A 21 -44.60 9.52 -0.72
CA ALA A 21 -44.13 8.16 -0.77
C ALA A 21 -44.59 7.43 -2.05
N LEU A 22 -43.72 6.55 -2.57
CA LEU A 22 -44.14 5.40 -3.34
C LEU A 22 -43.37 4.17 -2.83
N LEU A 23 -44.08 3.29 -2.14
CA LEU A 23 -43.68 1.93 -1.85
C LEU A 23 -43.78 1.13 -3.16
N LEU A 24 -42.65 0.80 -3.75
CA LEU A 24 -42.53 -0.26 -4.75
C LEU A 24 -41.67 -1.36 -4.15
N ALA A 25 -42.35 -2.39 -3.64
CA ALA A 25 -41.74 -3.66 -3.29
C ALA A 25 -41.33 -4.37 -4.58
N VAL A 26 -40.07 -4.22 -4.97
CA VAL A 26 -39.43 -5.07 -5.97
C VAL A 26 -38.66 -6.14 -5.21
N SER A 27 -39.19 -7.37 -5.21
CA SER A 27 -38.46 -8.55 -4.76
C SER A 27 -37.29 -8.80 -5.71
N LEU A 28 -36.14 -8.21 -5.38
CA LEU A 28 -34.88 -8.48 -6.04
C LEU A 28 -34.32 -9.78 -5.46
N CYS A 29 -34.25 -10.84 -6.27
CA CYS A 29 -33.46 -12.02 -5.96
C CYS A 29 -32.03 -11.57 -5.64
N ALA A 30 -31.67 -11.57 -4.36
CA ALA A 30 -30.29 -11.40 -3.93
C ALA A 30 -29.49 -12.61 -4.42
N VAL A 31 -28.87 -12.47 -5.60
CA VAL A 31 -27.73 -13.31 -5.96
C VAL A 31 -26.65 -12.96 -4.95
N LEU A 32 -26.53 -13.79 -3.91
CA LEU A 32 -25.42 -13.67 -2.98
C LEU A 32 -24.14 -13.87 -3.80
N PRO A 33 -23.20 -12.90 -3.79
CA PRO A 33 -21.90 -13.13 -4.38
C PRO A 33 -21.27 -14.29 -3.61
N THR A 34 -21.02 -15.39 -4.31
CA THR A 34 -20.15 -16.47 -3.81
C THR A 34 -18.83 -15.80 -3.42
N PRO A 35 -18.37 -15.89 -2.16
CA PRO A 35 -17.04 -15.40 -1.84
C PRO A 35 -16.08 -16.19 -2.73
N ALA A 36 -15.46 -15.50 -3.68
CA ALA A 36 -14.36 -16.07 -4.43
C ALA A 36 -13.35 -16.50 -3.39
N ALA A 37 -13.21 -17.81 -3.19
CA ALA A 37 -12.12 -18.36 -2.43
C ALA A 37 -10.87 -17.79 -3.09
N ALA A 38 -10.19 -16.89 -2.38
CA ALA A 38 -8.89 -16.41 -2.82
C ALA A 38 -8.01 -17.65 -2.87
N ASP A 39 -7.78 -18.17 -4.08
CA ASP A 39 -6.91 -19.29 -4.32
C ASP A 39 -5.54 -18.89 -3.78
N THR A 40 -5.29 -19.32 -2.55
CA THR A 40 -4.05 -19.06 -1.83
C THR A 40 -3.06 -20.08 -2.39
N THR A 41 -2.70 -19.88 -3.65
CA THR A 41 -1.70 -20.68 -4.32
C THR A 41 -0.39 -20.27 -3.68
N LYS A 42 -0.03 -21.01 -2.63
CA LYS A 42 1.23 -20.85 -1.92
C LYS A 42 2.34 -20.87 -2.97
N PHE A 43 3.17 -19.84 -3.03
CA PHE A 43 4.32 -19.81 -3.92
C PHE A 43 5.32 -20.84 -3.39
N ALA A 44 5.12 -22.11 -3.78
CA ALA A 44 6.05 -23.18 -3.52
C ALA A 44 7.37 -22.75 -4.19
N GLY A 45 8.40 -22.55 -3.38
CA GLY A 45 9.70 -22.10 -3.85
C GLY A 45 10.17 -23.00 -4.99
N ALA A 46 10.12 -22.48 -6.21
CA ALA A 46 10.64 -23.16 -7.38
C ALA A 46 12.10 -23.48 -7.08
N CYS A 47 12.44 -24.76 -7.02
CA CYS A 47 13.79 -25.22 -6.72
C CYS A 47 14.77 -24.64 -7.75
N GLY A 48 15.52 -23.61 -7.31
CA GLY A 48 16.51 -22.88 -8.10
C GLY A 48 16.22 -21.39 -8.36
N GLY A 49 15.11 -20.82 -7.89
CA GLY A 49 14.82 -19.38 -7.98
C GLY A 49 15.11 -18.61 -6.68
N SER A 50 15.54 -17.35 -6.76
CA SER A 50 15.63 -16.47 -5.59
C SER A 50 14.21 -16.03 -5.22
N THR A 51 13.75 -16.41 -4.02
CA THR A 51 12.43 -16.02 -3.52
C THR A 51 12.54 -14.83 -2.56
N PRO A 52 11.63 -13.83 -2.64
CA PRO A 52 11.66 -12.68 -1.74
C PRO A 52 11.19 -13.04 -0.33
N VAL A 53 10.61 -14.23 -0.11
CA VAL A 53 10.07 -14.66 1.19
C VAL A 53 11.13 -14.55 2.29
N GLY A 54 10.82 -13.85 3.39
CA GLY A 54 11.72 -13.56 4.50
C GLY A 54 11.61 -12.12 5.00
N VAL A 55 12.51 -11.74 5.91
CA VAL A 55 12.59 -10.39 6.50
C VAL A 55 13.84 -9.69 5.99
N TRP A 56 13.70 -8.41 5.69
CA TRP A 56 14.69 -7.59 5.01
C TRP A 56 14.83 -6.23 5.68
N ASP A 57 16.07 -5.82 5.93
CA ASP A 57 16.39 -4.45 6.27
C ASP A 57 16.58 -3.66 4.98
N ALA A 58 15.78 -2.63 4.81
CA ALA A 58 15.70 -1.84 3.59
C ALA A 58 16.08 -0.38 3.84
N THR A 59 16.68 0.21 2.82
CA THR A 59 16.81 1.65 2.64
C THR A 59 15.93 2.07 1.49
N VAL A 60 15.09 3.07 1.70
CA VAL A 60 14.21 3.66 0.69
C VAL A 60 14.69 5.09 0.42
N ASP A 61 15.05 5.35 -0.82
CA ASP A 61 15.44 6.65 -1.33
C ASP A 61 14.25 7.27 -2.07
N VAL A 62 13.87 8.48 -1.65
CA VAL A 62 12.89 9.33 -2.32
C VAL A 62 13.55 10.70 -2.56
N PRO A 63 12.98 11.60 -3.37
CA PRO A 63 13.56 12.93 -3.56
C PRO A 63 13.85 13.60 -2.20
N ASP A 64 15.11 14.03 -2.05
CA ASP A 64 15.66 14.75 -0.90
C ASP A 64 15.70 13.99 0.43
N ASN A 65 15.24 12.73 0.50
CA ASN A 65 15.16 11.99 1.76
C ASN A 65 15.50 10.50 1.60
N ARG A 66 16.03 9.95 2.68
CA ARG A 66 16.36 8.52 2.81
C ARG A 66 15.76 7.99 4.10
N HIS A 67 15.05 6.87 4.01
CA HIS A 67 14.39 6.23 5.15
C HIS A 67 14.90 4.81 5.35
N ARG A 68 14.99 4.38 6.61
CA ARG A 68 15.13 2.96 6.94
C ARG A 68 13.75 2.32 7.07
N ALA A 69 13.65 1.08 6.60
CA ALA A 69 12.45 0.28 6.71
C ALA A 69 12.80 -1.19 6.95
N THR A 70 11.85 -1.91 7.52
CA THR A 70 11.85 -3.37 7.53
C THR A 70 10.74 -3.85 6.62
N LEU A 71 11.08 -4.75 5.70
CA LEU A 71 10.14 -5.41 4.79
C LEU A 71 10.06 -6.89 5.15
N SER A 72 8.86 -7.46 5.10
CA SER A 72 8.68 -8.90 5.18
C SER A 72 7.76 -9.40 4.09
N PHE A 73 8.17 -10.47 3.41
CA PHE A 73 7.39 -11.15 2.39
C PHE A 73 7.06 -12.56 2.85
N ALA A 74 5.78 -12.93 2.82
CA ALA A 74 5.27 -14.23 3.22
C ALA A 74 5.06 -15.15 2.00
N ALA A 75 5.14 -16.47 2.19
CA ALA A 75 5.05 -17.44 1.09
C ALA A 75 3.66 -17.51 0.41
N ASP A 76 2.63 -16.93 1.04
CA ASP A 76 1.27 -16.81 0.52
C ASP A 76 1.06 -15.54 -0.33
N GLY A 77 2.11 -14.74 -0.55
CA GLY A 77 2.01 -13.48 -1.29
C GLY A 77 1.82 -12.25 -0.39
N GLY A 78 1.74 -12.39 0.93
CA GLY A 78 1.64 -11.24 1.85
C GLY A 78 2.92 -10.41 1.91
N ALA A 79 2.78 -9.09 1.96
CA ALA A 79 3.89 -8.15 2.14
C ALA A 79 3.59 -7.18 3.28
N HIS A 80 4.57 -6.91 4.14
CA HIS A 80 4.47 -5.92 5.22
C HIS A 80 5.67 -4.98 5.21
N LEU A 81 5.42 -3.74 5.61
CA LEU A 81 6.42 -2.69 5.76
C LEU A 81 6.29 -2.06 7.14
N THR A 82 7.43 -1.79 7.77
CA THR A 82 7.55 -0.86 8.89
C THR A 82 8.63 0.17 8.54
N LEU A 83 8.36 1.44 8.79
CA LEU A 83 9.25 2.57 8.49
C LEU A 83 9.47 3.40 9.76
N GLY A 84 10.67 3.99 9.85
CA GLY A 84 11.05 4.93 10.89
C GLY A 84 11.79 4.31 12.07
N GLY A 85 12.61 5.13 12.72
CA GLY A 85 13.23 4.87 14.02
C GLY A 85 12.67 5.77 15.14
N PRO A 86 13.17 5.62 16.38
CA PRO A 86 12.79 6.50 17.48
C PRO A 86 13.00 7.99 17.15
N GLY A 87 11.95 8.80 17.29
CA GLY A 87 11.99 10.25 17.03
C GLY A 87 11.83 10.66 15.57
N GLU A 88 11.58 9.72 14.65
CA GLU A 88 11.35 9.98 13.23
C GLU A 88 9.88 9.82 12.86
N VAL A 89 9.53 10.26 11.65
CA VAL A 89 8.26 9.86 11.02
C VAL A 89 8.24 8.34 10.93
N SER A 90 7.15 7.74 11.39
CA SER A 90 6.97 6.28 11.41
C SER A 90 5.79 5.85 10.56
N GLY A 91 5.76 4.57 10.21
CA GLY A 91 4.68 4.00 9.43
C GLY A 91 4.68 2.49 9.46
N SER A 92 3.50 1.89 9.34
CA SER A 92 3.38 0.47 9.06
C SER A 92 2.26 0.23 8.07
N GLY A 93 2.40 -0.85 7.29
CA GLY A 93 1.48 -1.17 6.23
C GLY A 93 1.56 -2.60 5.77
N SER A 94 0.58 -2.97 4.98
CA SER A 94 0.44 -4.31 4.41
C SER A 94 0.04 -4.23 2.95
N GLY A 95 0.26 -5.32 2.24
CA GLY A 95 -0.16 -5.49 0.87
C GLY A 95 0.30 -6.84 0.35
N THR A 96 0.67 -6.90 -0.92
CA THR A 96 0.98 -8.16 -1.59
C THR A 96 2.26 -8.07 -2.41
N TRP A 97 2.87 -9.22 -2.66
CA TRP A 97 3.93 -9.40 -3.63
C TRP A 97 3.60 -10.56 -4.56
N TRP A 98 4.21 -10.54 -5.74
CA TRP A 98 4.09 -11.62 -6.70
C TRP A 98 5.38 -11.76 -7.52
N PRO A 99 5.78 -12.98 -7.90
CA PRO A 99 6.93 -13.20 -8.75
C PRO A 99 6.62 -12.68 -10.17
N THR A 100 7.64 -12.13 -10.82
CA THR A 100 7.55 -11.68 -12.23
C THR A 100 8.59 -12.34 -13.12
N ALA A 101 9.70 -12.82 -12.55
CA ALA A 101 10.67 -13.69 -13.20
C ALA A 101 11.45 -14.50 -12.15
N ARG A 102 12.41 -15.33 -12.56
CA ARG A 102 13.23 -16.17 -11.66
C ARG A 102 13.95 -15.36 -10.56
N ASP A 103 14.38 -14.15 -10.88
CA ASP A 103 15.11 -13.24 -9.98
C ASP A 103 14.39 -11.89 -9.81
N ARG A 104 13.09 -11.82 -10.16
CA ARG A 104 12.30 -10.59 -10.13
C ARG A 104 10.95 -10.80 -9.49
N PHE A 105 10.50 -9.79 -8.78
CA PHE A 105 9.18 -9.74 -8.16
C PHE A 105 8.67 -8.30 -8.17
N SER A 106 7.37 -8.16 -7.97
CA SER A 106 6.74 -6.86 -7.73
C SER A 106 6.02 -6.91 -6.40
N PHE A 107 5.83 -5.75 -5.77
CA PHE A 107 5.03 -5.64 -4.57
C PHE A 107 4.28 -4.31 -4.52
N GLY A 108 3.10 -4.36 -3.91
CA GLY A 108 2.26 -3.20 -3.61
C GLY A 108 1.97 -3.17 -2.12
N ILE A 109 2.19 -2.03 -1.46
CA ILE A 109 1.94 -1.88 -0.01
C ILE A 109 1.26 -0.53 0.23
N ARG A 110 0.23 -0.50 1.07
CA ARG A 110 -0.31 0.75 1.61
C ARG A 110 0.08 0.88 3.08
N HIS A 111 0.67 2.01 3.45
CA HIS A 111 1.06 2.28 4.83
C HIS A 111 0.63 3.68 5.28
N GLY A 112 0.41 3.83 6.59
CA GLY A 112 0.23 5.14 7.20
C GLY A 112 1.56 5.86 7.41
N LEU A 113 1.50 7.17 7.57
CA LEU A 113 2.58 8.02 8.06
C LEU A 113 2.12 8.69 9.35
N TYR A 114 2.98 8.66 10.36
CA TYR A 114 2.73 9.23 11.67
C TYR A 114 3.93 10.09 12.08
N ASP A 115 3.67 11.24 12.71
CA ASP A 115 4.73 12.02 13.33
C ASP A 115 5.31 11.31 14.58
N PRO A 116 6.40 11.82 15.19
CA PRO A 116 6.97 11.23 16.40
C PRO A 116 6.02 11.20 17.62
N GLN A 117 4.94 11.97 17.60
CA GLN A 117 3.91 12.02 18.63
C GLN A 117 2.76 11.03 18.35
N GLY A 118 2.80 10.34 17.21
CA GLY A 118 1.77 9.39 16.78
C GLY A 118 0.59 10.03 16.03
N THR A 119 0.67 11.31 15.67
CA THR A 119 -0.37 11.97 14.87
C THR A 119 -0.34 11.44 13.44
N PHE A 120 -1.49 11.03 12.92
CA PHE A 120 -1.62 10.58 11.53
C PHE A 120 -1.43 11.75 10.55
N LEU A 121 -0.44 11.64 9.67
CA LEU A 121 -0.10 12.63 8.66
C LEU A 121 -0.69 12.32 7.28
N GLY A 122 -1.09 11.06 7.05
CA GLY A 122 -1.60 10.60 5.77
C GLY A 122 -1.16 9.19 5.45
N SER A 123 -1.30 8.77 4.20
CA SER A 123 -0.90 7.42 3.76
C SER A 123 -0.12 7.45 2.45
N VAL A 124 0.65 6.41 2.24
CA VAL A 124 1.41 6.19 1.01
C VAL A 124 1.01 4.84 0.43
N GLU A 125 0.75 4.83 -0.88
CA GLU A 125 0.59 3.60 -1.65
C GLU A 125 1.85 3.39 -2.49
N VAL A 126 2.57 2.33 -2.17
CA VAL A 126 3.84 1.94 -2.77
C VAL A 126 3.57 0.90 -3.85
N ASN A 127 4.14 1.09 -5.04
CA ASN A 127 4.17 0.09 -6.10
C ASN A 127 5.60 -0.05 -6.61
N GLN A 128 6.20 -1.23 -6.44
CA GLN A 128 7.63 -1.46 -6.66
C GLN A 128 7.87 -2.67 -7.57
N ARG A 129 8.91 -2.58 -8.39
CA ARG A 129 9.48 -3.69 -9.16
C ARG A 129 10.89 -3.93 -8.70
N ALA A 130 11.20 -5.16 -8.30
CA ALA A 130 12.45 -5.51 -7.67
C ALA A 130 13.16 -6.65 -8.39
N ARG A 131 14.49 -6.66 -8.25
CA ARG A 131 15.39 -7.72 -8.68
C ARG A 131 16.18 -8.21 -7.47
N GLN A 132 16.15 -9.51 -7.23
CA GLN A 132 16.82 -10.16 -6.12
C GLN A 132 18.07 -10.92 -6.57
N VAL A 133 19.18 -10.69 -5.88
CA VAL A 133 20.43 -11.45 -6.03
C VAL A 133 20.82 -11.99 -4.66
N LEU A 134 20.68 -13.31 -4.47
CA LEU A 134 20.95 -13.96 -3.18
C LEU A 134 20.11 -13.33 -2.04
N ASP A 135 20.79 -12.72 -1.09
CA ASP A 135 20.25 -12.08 0.12
C ASP A 135 20.18 -10.55 -0.01
N THR A 136 20.24 -10.02 -1.23
CA THR A 136 19.95 -8.61 -1.49
C THR A 136 18.89 -8.47 -2.57
N PHE A 137 18.14 -7.38 -2.53
CA PHE A 137 17.37 -6.94 -3.69
C PHE A 137 17.46 -5.43 -3.85
N THR A 138 17.29 -4.98 -5.08
CA THR A 138 17.06 -3.58 -5.41
C THR A 138 15.74 -3.45 -6.17
N GLY A 139 15.09 -2.31 -6.07
CA GLY A 139 13.85 -2.05 -6.78
C GLY A 139 13.61 -0.57 -7.02
N SER A 140 12.70 -0.29 -7.93
CA SER A 140 12.21 1.07 -8.18
C SER A 140 10.74 1.08 -8.58
N GLY A 141 10.10 2.21 -8.31
CA GLY A 141 8.69 2.38 -8.57
C GLY A 141 8.16 3.75 -8.18
N VAL A 142 6.85 3.93 -8.35
CA VAL A 142 6.17 5.19 -8.04
C VAL A 142 5.26 4.96 -6.84
N SER A 143 5.39 5.83 -5.86
CA SER A 143 4.51 5.88 -4.70
C SER A 143 3.50 7.02 -4.85
N LEU A 144 2.28 6.81 -4.41
CA LEU A 144 1.23 7.82 -4.34
C LEU A 144 1.08 8.29 -2.91
N ILE A 145 0.95 9.61 -2.71
CA ILE A 145 0.87 10.23 -1.38
C ILE A 145 -0.54 10.77 -1.19
N PHE A 146 -1.13 10.48 -0.04
CA PHE A 146 -2.48 10.86 0.34
C PHE A 146 -2.48 11.62 1.67
N ALA A 147 -3.26 12.69 1.74
CA ALA A 147 -3.57 13.40 2.97
C ALA A 147 -4.42 12.56 3.94
N PRO A 148 -4.62 13.00 5.20
CA PRO A 148 -5.42 12.28 6.17
C PRO A 148 -6.88 12.02 5.77
N ASP A 149 -7.44 12.89 4.93
CA ASP A 149 -8.80 12.76 4.38
C ASP A 149 -8.89 11.78 3.19
N GLY A 150 -7.76 11.20 2.77
CA GLY A 150 -7.67 10.30 1.61
C GLY A 150 -7.49 11.02 0.27
N THR A 151 -7.42 12.34 0.25
CA THR A 151 -7.15 13.11 -0.97
C THR A 151 -5.71 12.86 -1.43
N ARG A 152 -5.52 12.55 -2.72
CA ARG A 152 -4.17 12.42 -3.30
C ARG A 152 -3.50 13.79 -3.36
N THR A 153 -2.35 13.92 -2.71
CA THR A 153 -1.56 15.16 -2.65
C THR A 153 -0.32 15.12 -3.52
N GLY A 154 0.13 13.93 -3.94
CA GLY A 154 1.30 13.84 -4.80
C GLY A 154 1.68 12.43 -5.21
N SER A 155 2.91 12.32 -5.70
CA SER A 155 3.60 11.07 -6.00
C SER A 155 5.10 11.27 -5.99
N ALA A 156 5.86 10.22 -5.68
CA ALA A 156 7.31 10.23 -5.68
C ALA A 156 7.86 8.94 -6.31
N THR A 157 8.90 9.06 -7.11
CA THR A 157 9.72 7.90 -7.49
C THR A 157 10.52 7.48 -6.27
N ALA A 158 10.50 6.18 -5.96
CA ALA A 158 11.23 5.62 -4.85
C ALA A 158 12.14 4.50 -5.34
N GLU A 159 13.38 4.51 -4.88
CA GLU A 159 14.34 3.42 -5.04
C GLU A 159 14.48 2.67 -3.71
N VAL A 160 14.59 1.35 -3.77
CA VAL A 160 14.76 0.51 -2.58
C VAL A 160 15.98 -0.37 -2.74
N SER A 161 16.78 -0.47 -1.68
CA SER A 161 17.86 -1.43 -1.54
C SER A 161 17.69 -2.16 -0.23
N ALA A 162 17.72 -3.50 -0.24
CA ALA A 162 17.46 -4.27 0.97
C ALA A 162 18.40 -5.47 1.10
N THR A 163 18.70 -5.84 2.35
CA THR A 163 19.48 -7.01 2.73
C THR A 163 18.66 -7.90 3.65
N ARG A 164 18.68 -9.21 3.41
CA ARG A 164 17.94 -10.18 4.21
C ARG A 164 18.54 -10.29 5.61
N THR A 165 17.71 -10.19 6.63
CA THR A 165 18.12 -10.29 8.04
C THR A 165 17.50 -11.47 8.78
N GLY A 166 16.39 -12.00 8.28
CA GLY A 166 15.75 -13.21 8.81
C GLY A 166 15.64 -14.31 7.77
N SER A 167 15.85 -15.56 8.18
CA SER A 167 15.49 -16.70 7.33
C SER A 167 13.99 -16.65 7.01
N PRO A 168 13.56 -17.04 5.80
CA PRO A 168 12.14 -17.27 5.54
C PRO A 168 11.55 -18.15 6.66
N PRO A 169 10.32 -17.89 7.14
CA PRO A 169 9.62 -18.85 7.99
C PRO A 169 9.76 -20.21 7.30
N ARG A 170 10.24 -21.24 8.02
CA ARG A 170 10.43 -22.58 7.44
C ARG A 170 9.08 -23.08 6.96
N ALA A 171 8.70 -22.75 5.73
CA ALA A 171 7.83 -23.59 4.96
C ALA A 171 8.60 -24.91 4.91
N ARG A 172 8.00 -25.95 5.51
CA ARG A 172 8.45 -27.33 5.42
C ARG A 172 8.99 -27.53 4.00
N LEU A 173 10.32 -27.58 3.88
CA LEU A 173 11.00 -27.97 2.66
C LEU A 173 10.64 -29.43 2.49
N GLU A 174 9.46 -29.70 1.92
CA GLU A 174 9.24 -30.98 1.29
C GLU A 174 10.30 -31.05 0.21
N ARG A 175 11.32 -31.88 0.48
CA ARG A 175 12.46 -32.16 -0.38
C ARG A 175 11.99 -32.13 -1.82
N CYS A 176 12.56 -31.22 -2.63
CA CYS A 176 12.61 -31.45 -4.06
C CYS A 176 13.33 -32.79 -4.23
N GLY A 177 12.54 -33.82 -4.51
CA GLY A 177 12.99 -35.19 -4.60
C GLY A 177 14.05 -35.31 -5.69
N GLU A 178 15.14 -35.98 -5.35
CA GLU A 178 15.97 -36.67 -6.32
C GLU A 178 15.06 -37.56 -7.17
N ARG A 179 14.99 -37.28 -8.46
CA ARG A 179 14.59 -38.22 -9.50
C ARG A 179 15.68 -38.29 -10.52
#